data_AF-A0A926YD45-F1
#
_entry.id   AF-A0A926YD45-F1
#
_cell.length_a   1.000
_cell.length_b   1.000
_cell.length_c   1.000
_cell.angle_alpha   90.00
_cell.angle_beta   90.00
_cell.angle_gamma   90.00
#
_symmetry.space_group_name_H-M   'P 1'
#
loop_
_entity.id
_entity.type
_entity.pdbx_description
1 polymer ?
#
loop_
_entity_poly.entity_id
_entity_poly.type
_entity_poly.pdbx_seq_one_letter_code
_entity_poly.pdbx_strand_id
1 'polypeptide(L)' 'MGQFIFFALLVGYGVGMWKFWKGFERTNFDRTLPNRVRLALLWPVLWAANPSYRKNFTKALKGR' A
#
# COMPACT_ATOMS: atom_id res chain seq x y z
N MET A 1 6.30 20.24 -16.52
CA MET A 1 6.64 18.81 -16.36
C MET A 1 6.60 18.33 -14.91
N GLY A 2 7.21 19.01 -13.94
CA GLY A 2 7.23 18.55 -12.53
C GLY A 2 5.86 18.44 -11.83
N GLN A 3 4.91 19.32 -12.15
CA GLN A 3 3.58 19.31 -11.52
C GLN A 3 2.76 18.05 -11.85
N PHE A 4 2.85 17.53 -13.08
CA PHE A 4 2.16 16.31 -13.48
C PHE A 4 2.74 15.08 -12.80
N ILE A 5 4.07 15.01 -12.65
CA ILE A 5 4.74 13.91 -11.93
C ILE A 5 4.34 13.93 -10.46
N PHE A 6 4.33 15.11 -9.83
CA PHE A 6 3.89 15.27 -8.46
C PHE A 6 2.44 14.83 -8.28
N PHE A 7 1.55 15.26 -9.18
CA PHE A 7 0.14 14.86 -9.14
C PHE A 7 -0.05 13.36 -9.35
N ALA A 8 0.68 12.74 -10.29
CA ALA A 8 0.64 11.31 -10.53
C ALA A 8 1.15 10.50 -9.32
N LEU A 9 2.19 10.98 -8.64
CA LEU A 9 2.67 10.38 -7.39
C LEU A 9 1.64 10.49 -6.27
N LEU A 10 0.96 11.63 -6.15
CA LEU A 10 -0.05 11.87 -5.11
C LEU A 10 -1.30 11.01 -5.34
N VAL A 11 -1.76 10.92 -6.59
CA VAL A 11 -2.84 10.03 -7.02
C VAL A 11 -2.45 8.56 -6.80
N GLY A 12 -1.23 8.19 -7.21
CA GLY A 12 -0.68 6.84 -6.98
C GLY A 12 -0.62 6.49 -5.50
N TYR A 13 -0.16 7.43 -4.66
CA TYR A 13 -0.12 7.33 -3.20
C TYR A 13 -1.51 7.06 -2.61
N GLY A 14 -2.49 7.90 -2.94
CA GLY A 14 -3.86 7.76 -2.44
C GLY A 14 -4.53 6.48 -2.90
N VAL A 15 -4.41 6.13 -4.19
CA VAL A 15 -5.02 4.92 -4.75
C VAL A 15 -4.40 3.65 -4.16
N GLY A 16 -3.07 3.60 -4.03
CA GLY A 16 -2.36 2.49 -3.41
C GLY A 16 -2.79 2.28 -1.96
N MET A 17 -2.83 3.37 -1.18
CA MET A 17 -3.27 3.35 0.21
C MET A 17 -4.72 2.87 0.35
N TRP A 18 -5.65 3.41 -0.44
CA TRP A 18 -7.07 3.04 -0.37
C TRP A 18 -7.32 1.57 -0.73
N LYS A 19 -6.71 1.08 -1.82
CA LYS A 19 -6.87 -0.32 -2.22
C LYS A 19 -6.22 -1.28 -1.22
N PHE A 20 -5.05 -0.93 -0.70
CA PHE A 20 -4.40 -1.71 0.35
C PHE A 20 -5.26 -1.78 1.60
N TRP A 21 -5.88 -0.67 2.01
CA TRP A 21 -6.76 -0.61 3.18
C TRP A 21 -7.98 -1.51 3.04
N LYS A 22 -8.65 -1.50 1.87
CA LYS A 22 -9.78 -2.40 1.58
C LYS A 22 -9.36 -3.88 1.55
N GLY A 23 -8.17 -4.18 1.07
CA GLY A 23 -7.65 -5.54 0.93
C GLY A 23 -6.86 -6.06 2.12
N PHE A 24 -6.65 -5.26 3.16
CA PHE A 24 -5.71 -5.55 4.25
C PHE A 24 -6.00 -6.89 4.94
N GLU A 25 -7.26 -7.28 5.03
CA GLU A 25 -7.71 -8.52 5.68
C GLU A 25 -7.27 -9.79 4.95
N ARG A 26 -6.92 -9.67 3.66
CA ARG A 26 -6.38 -10.75 2.81
C ARG A 26 -4.87 -10.90 2.94
N THR A 27 -4.21 -9.99 3.65
CA THR A 27 -2.77 -10.07 3.88
C THR A 27 -2.45 -11.00 5.05
N ASN A 28 -1.20 -11.42 5.14
CA ASN A 28 -0.69 -12.19 6.27
C ASN A 28 -0.21 -11.30 7.44
N PHE A 29 -0.56 -10.01 7.44
CA PHE A 29 -0.20 -9.09 8.52
C PHE A 29 -1.17 -9.19 9.69
N ASP A 30 -0.69 -8.84 10.88
CA ASP A 30 -1.54 -8.73 12.06
C ASP A 30 -2.67 -7.73 11.81
N ARG A 31 -3.91 -8.19 12.03
CA ARG A 31 -5.16 -7.46 11.77
C ARG A 31 -5.46 -6.42 12.85
N THR A 32 -4.47 -5.62 13.20
CA THR A 32 -4.62 -4.53 14.17
C THR A 32 -4.72 -3.18 13.45
N LEU A 33 -5.54 -2.27 13.99
CA LEU A 33 -5.69 -0.92 13.44
C LEU A 33 -4.35 -0.16 13.33
N PRO A 34 -3.47 -0.17 14.35
CA PRO A 34 -2.17 0.50 14.26
C PRO A 34 -1.28 -0.08 13.16
N ASN A 35 -1.30 -1.41 12.97
CA ASN A 35 -0.51 -2.06 11.93
C ASN A 35 -1.05 -1.73 10.54
N ARG A 36 -2.37 -1.75 10.36
CA ARG A 36 -3.05 -1.33 9.12
C ARG A 36 -2.66 0.11 8.74
N VAL A 37 -2.74 1.05 9.68
CA VAL A 37 -2.37 2.46 9.45
C VAL A 37 -0.92 2.61 9.06
N ARG A 38 0.01 2.03 9.85
CA ARG A 38 1.46 2.13 9.59
C ARG A 38 1.82 1.56 8.22
N LEU A 39 1.34 0.35 7.93
CA LEU A 39 1.61 -0.34 6.68
C LEU A 39 0.97 0.37 5.48
N ALA A 40 -0.20 0.97 5.64
CA ALA A 40 -0.87 1.74 4.59
C ALA A 40 -0.18 3.08 4.31
N LEU A 41 0.30 3.79 5.33
CA LEU A 41 1.00 5.07 5.15
C LEU A 41 2.41 4.89 4.57
N LEU A 42 3.13 3.88 5.07
CA LEU A 42 4.50 3.58 4.66
C LEU A 42 4.56 2.73 3.37
N TRP A 43 3.43 2.55 2.70
CA TRP A 43 3.31 1.64 1.56
C TRP A 43 4.34 1.88 0.44
N PRO A 44 4.72 3.11 0.02
CA PRO A 44 5.63 3.28 -1.11
C PRO A 44 7.04 2.81 -0.75
N VAL A 45 7.46 3.14 0.47
CA VAL A 45 8.78 2.78 1.00
C VAL A 45 8.84 1.28 1.27
N LEU A 46 7.82 0.71 1.92
CA LEU A 46 7.76 -0.72 2.19
C LEU A 46 7.62 -1.53 0.90
N TRP A 47 6.88 -1.03 -0.08
CA TRP A 47 6.82 -1.63 -1.41
C TRP A 47 8.20 -1.59 -2.07
N ALA A 48 8.92 -0.46 -2.06
CA ALA A 48 10.27 -0.40 -2.65
C ALA A 48 11.32 -1.24 -1.88
N ALA A 49 11.29 -1.25 -0.55
CA ALA A 49 12.35 -1.82 0.28
C ALA A 49 12.13 -3.28 0.68
N ASN A 50 10.87 -3.77 0.71
CA ASN A 50 10.55 -5.08 1.30
C ASN A 50 9.80 -6.00 0.31
N PRO A 51 10.44 -7.06 -0.22
CA PRO A 51 9.81 -8.03 -1.11
C PRO A 51 8.61 -8.76 -0.50
N SER A 52 8.64 -9.07 0.80
CA SER A 52 7.52 -9.70 1.52
C SER A 52 6.32 -8.75 1.60
N TYR A 53 6.58 -7.46 1.83
CA TYR A 53 5.53 -6.45 1.78
C TYR A 53 4.93 -6.34 0.39
N ARG A 54 5.73 -6.32 -0.70
CA ARG A 54 5.19 -6.31 -2.08
C ARG A 54 4.22 -7.46 -2.35
N LYS A 55 4.56 -8.68 -1.91
CA LYS A 55 3.69 -9.85 -2.04
C LYS A 55 2.36 -9.64 -1.32
N ASN A 56 2.40 -9.19 -0.06
CA ASN A 56 1.18 -8.91 0.72
C ASN A 56 0.38 -7.73 0.16
N PHE A 57 1.04 -6.69 -0.33
CA PHE A 57 0.41 -5.55 -1.01
C PHE A 57 -0.32 -6.01 -2.28
N THR A 58 0.28 -6.91 -3.05
CA THR A 58 -0.34 -7.53 -4.23
C THR A 58 -1.54 -8.38 -3.84
N LYS A 59 -1.45 -9.17 -2.75
CA LYS A 59 -2.59 -9.91 -2.19
C LYS A 59 -3.73 -8.97 -1.76
N ALA A 60 -3.42 -7.84 -1.12
CA ALA A 60 -4.43 -6.85 -0.76
C ALA A 60 -5.12 -6.27 -2.01
N LEU A 61 -4.35 -5.96 -3.05
CA LEU A 61 -4.85 -5.37 -4.29
C LEU A 61 -5.68 -6.34 -5.15
N LYS A 62 -5.18 -7.57 -5.33
CA LYS A 62 -5.68 -8.52 -6.33
C LYS A 62 -6.37 -9.73 -5.72
N GLY A 63 -6.22 -9.96 -4.41
CA GLY A 63 -6.79 -11.12 -3.72
C GLY A 63 -6.13 -12.46 -4.06
N ARG A 64 -4.98 -12.48 -4.73
CA ARG A 64 -4.22 -13.68 -5.10
C ARG A 64 -2.75 -13.50 -4.74
#